data_AF-A0A940XY44-F1
#
_entry.id   AF-A0A940XY44-F1
#
_cell.length_a   1.000
_cell.length_b   1.000
_cell.length_c   1.000
_cell.angle_alpha   90.00
_cell.angle_beta   90.00
_cell.angle_gamma   90.00
#
_symmetry.space_group_name_H-M   'P 1'
#
loop_
_entity.id
_entity.type
_entity.pdbx_description
1 polymer ?
#
loop_
_entity_poly.entity_id
_entity_poly.type
_entity_poly.pdbx_seq_one_letter_code
_entity_poly.pdbx_strand_id
1 'polypeptide(L)'
;MSEVKSVPAHYGRSRLTGRTRWRATRRGRRDGHAGIGAGHYAQELAGGLDMALDELRSGFVLRHAALIDRVKEESARIVTEYDRLNEDVPAALARFGGWVSQWRTEVTACQRRGLALAACADQELAHYQASYARAARQEEPPDAPSPRAAALDESWTGAPEWMLDDVLVRRALQILEQRLGPAAGQADRGERGTR
;
A
#
# COMPACT_ATOMS: atom_id res chain seq x y z
N MET A 1 -14.07 20.04 6.95
CA MET A 1 -14.67 18.73 6.66
C MET A 1 -14.40 18.41 5.20
N SER A 2 -13.28 17.73 4.90
CA SER A 2 -12.87 17.46 3.51
C SER A 2 -13.74 16.37 2.92
N GLU A 3 -14.40 16.69 1.82
CA GLU A 3 -15.03 15.72 0.94
C GLU A 3 -14.01 14.61 0.61
N VAL A 4 -14.32 13.40 1.07
CA VAL A 4 -13.71 12.19 0.53
C VAL A 4 -14.16 12.12 -0.93
N LYS A 5 -13.40 12.78 -1.82
CA LYS A 5 -13.56 12.63 -3.27
C LYS A 5 -13.52 11.14 -3.54
N SER A 6 -14.68 10.61 -3.92
CA SER A 6 -14.91 9.21 -4.24
C SER A 6 -13.77 8.74 -5.13
N VAL A 7 -13.02 7.77 -4.61
CA VAL A 7 -11.98 7.09 -5.38
C VAL A 7 -12.67 6.55 -6.63
N PRO A 8 -12.22 6.89 -7.86
CA PRO A 8 -12.88 6.40 -9.06
C PRO A 8 -12.77 4.87 -9.11
N ALA A 9 -13.83 4.18 -8.70
CA ALA A 9 -13.97 2.72 -8.74
C ALA A 9 -13.80 2.14 -10.17
N HIS A 10 -13.66 3.00 -11.18
CA HIS A 10 -13.57 2.67 -12.58
C HIS A 10 -12.14 2.64 -13.14
N TYR A 11 -11.14 3.21 -12.48
CA TYR A 11 -9.82 3.39 -13.13
C TYR A 11 -9.06 2.06 -13.33
N GLY A 12 -9.08 1.16 -12.35
CA GLY A 12 -8.49 -0.19 -12.48
C GLY A 12 -9.45 -1.25 -13.01
N ARG A 13 -10.73 -1.19 -12.62
CA ARG A 13 -11.75 -2.18 -12.99
C ARG A 13 -11.96 -2.26 -14.51
N SER A 14 -11.96 -1.12 -15.21
CA SER A 14 -12.21 -1.09 -16.66
C SER A 14 -11.10 -1.75 -17.49
N ARG A 15 -9.85 -1.67 -17.02
CA ARG A 15 -8.69 -2.30 -17.69
C ARG A 15 -8.58 -3.79 -17.36
N LEU A 16 -8.94 -4.19 -16.15
CA LEU A 16 -8.82 -5.58 -15.69
C LEU A 16 -9.93 -6.50 -16.22
N THR A 17 -11.17 -6.03 -16.38
CA THR A 17 -12.32 -6.96 -16.38
C THR A 17 -13.04 -7.12 -17.73
N GLY A 18 -13.40 -6.03 -18.40
CA GLY A 18 -14.29 -6.09 -19.57
C GLY A 18 -13.61 -6.59 -20.85
N ARG A 19 -12.45 -6.02 -21.17
CA ARG A 19 -11.70 -6.38 -22.40
C ARG A 19 -11.01 -7.74 -22.28
N THR A 20 -10.47 -8.06 -21.11
CA THR A 20 -9.71 -9.29 -20.84
C THR A 20 -10.61 -10.51 -20.94
N ARG A 21 -11.77 -10.48 -20.26
CA ARG A 21 -12.76 -11.56 -20.30
C ARG A 21 -13.30 -11.82 -21.71
N TRP A 22 -13.70 -10.76 -22.42
CA TRP A 22 -14.21 -10.90 -23.79
C TRP A 22 -13.15 -11.47 -24.74
N ARG A 23 -11.89 -11.02 -24.64
CA ARG A 23 -10.77 -11.56 -25.43
C ARG A 23 -10.49 -13.02 -25.10
N ALA A 24 -10.56 -13.41 -23.83
CA ALA A 24 -10.37 -14.79 -23.38
C ALA A 24 -11.46 -15.73 -23.92
N THR A 25 -12.73 -15.34 -23.82
CA THR A 25 -13.85 -16.12 -24.38
C THR A 25 -13.76 -16.22 -25.89
N ARG A 26 -13.38 -15.13 -26.58
CA ARG A 26 -13.26 -15.11 -28.04
C ARG A 26 -12.08 -15.95 -28.55
N ARG A 27 -10.93 -15.91 -27.87
CA ARG A 27 -9.76 -16.75 -28.19
C ARG A 27 -10.09 -18.23 -28.01
N GLY A 28 -10.66 -18.61 -26.86
CA GLY A 28 -11.08 -20.00 -26.64
C GLY A 28 -12.04 -20.53 -27.70
N ARG A 29 -13.06 -19.75 -28.08
CA ARG A 29 -13.99 -20.15 -29.15
C ARG A 29 -13.32 -20.35 -30.51
N ARG A 30 -12.26 -19.58 -30.82
CA ARG A 30 -11.51 -19.72 -32.07
C ARG A 30 -10.78 -21.07 -32.14
N ASP A 31 -10.36 -21.58 -30.99
CA ASP A 31 -9.57 -22.80 -30.85
C ASP A 31 -10.44 -24.02 -30.51
N GLY A 32 -11.78 -23.90 -30.61
CA GLY A 32 -12.72 -24.99 -30.31
C GLY A 32 -12.93 -25.25 -28.81
N HIS A 33 -12.46 -24.35 -27.94
CA HIS A 33 -12.54 -24.47 -26.49
C HIS A 33 -13.59 -23.53 -25.87
N ALA A 34 -14.00 -23.83 -24.64
CA ALA A 34 -14.89 -22.99 -23.84
C ALA A 34 -14.25 -21.62 -23.46
N GLY A 35 -12.92 -21.51 -23.52
CA GLY A 35 -12.10 -20.36 -23.11
C GLY A 35 -10.60 -20.67 -23.24
N ILE A 36 -9.72 -19.79 -22.74
CA ILE A 36 -8.25 -19.98 -22.70
C ILE A 36 -7.77 -20.81 -21.49
N GLY A 37 -8.70 -21.35 -20.69
CA GLY A 37 -8.41 -22.06 -19.44
C GLY A 37 -8.24 -21.10 -18.25
N ALA A 38 -8.64 -21.55 -17.05
CA ALA A 38 -8.63 -20.71 -15.85
C ALA A 38 -7.22 -20.34 -15.37
N GLY A 39 -6.23 -21.23 -15.50
CA GLY A 39 -4.83 -20.92 -15.16
C GLY A 39 -4.22 -19.82 -16.02
N HIS A 40 -4.41 -19.88 -17.35
CA HIS A 40 -3.93 -18.83 -18.26
C HIS A 40 -4.66 -17.51 -18.01
N TYR A 41 -5.97 -17.55 -17.75
CA TYR A 41 -6.73 -16.35 -17.41
C TYR A 41 -6.27 -15.72 -16.08
N ALA A 42 -5.97 -16.54 -15.07
CA ALA A 42 -5.40 -16.09 -13.80
C ALA A 42 -4.04 -15.41 -13.99
N GLN A 43 -3.19 -15.94 -14.87
CA GLN A 43 -1.89 -15.33 -15.18
C GLN A 43 -2.04 -13.99 -15.92
N GLU A 44 -2.94 -13.89 -16.91
CA GLU A 44 -3.24 -12.61 -17.57
C GLU A 44 -3.78 -11.57 -16.57
N LEU A 45 -4.64 -11.98 -15.63
CA LEU A 45 -5.14 -11.11 -14.56
C LEU A 45 -4.05 -10.69 -13.58
N ALA A 46 -3.14 -11.59 -13.20
CA ALA A 46 -2.02 -11.29 -12.30
C ALA A 46 -1.08 -10.25 -12.93
N GLY A 47 -0.71 -10.42 -14.20
CA GLY A 47 0.12 -9.43 -14.90
C GLY A 47 -0.58 -8.07 -15.06
N GLY A 48 -1.90 -8.07 -15.32
CA GLY A 48 -2.68 -6.84 -15.34
C GLY A 48 -2.77 -6.15 -13.98
N LEU A 49 -2.90 -6.92 -12.91
CA LEU A 49 -2.93 -6.43 -11.54
C LEU A 49 -1.59 -5.84 -11.13
N ASP A 50 -0.48 -6.51 -11.44
CA ASP A 50 0.88 -6.03 -11.17
C ASP A 50 1.13 -4.65 -11.79
N MET A 51 0.85 -4.48 -13.09
CA MET A 51 0.95 -3.17 -13.76
C MET A 51 0.05 -2.10 -13.12
N ALA A 52 -1.16 -2.46 -12.69
CA ALA A 52 -2.10 -1.51 -12.07
C ALA A 52 -1.63 -1.09 -10.67
N LEU A 53 -1.03 -2.02 -9.91
CA LEU A 53 -0.43 -1.74 -8.61
C LEU A 53 0.81 -0.86 -8.76
N ASP A 54 1.64 -1.11 -9.78
CA ASP A 54 2.80 -0.28 -10.08
C ASP A 54 2.40 1.14 -10.51
N GLU A 55 1.39 1.29 -11.39
CA GLU A 55 0.84 2.60 -11.77
C GLU A 55 0.26 3.35 -10.55
N LEU A 56 -0.43 2.63 -9.66
CA LEU A 56 -0.96 3.19 -8.42
C LEU A 56 0.16 3.69 -7.50
N ARG A 57 1.22 2.88 -7.32
CA ARG A 57 2.39 3.20 -6.49
C ARG A 57 3.17 4.38 -7.06
N SER A 58 3.53 4.32 -8.34
CA SER A 58 4.26 5.37 -9.06
C SER A 58 3.50 6.69 -9.03
N GLY A 59 2.20 6.67 -9.34
CA GLY A 59 1.35 7.85 -9.27
C GLY A 59 1.21 8.40 -7.83
N PHE A 60 1.22 7.53 -6.82
CA PHE A 60 1.20 7.95 -5.42
C PHE A 60 2.48 8.68 -5.02
N VAL A 61 3.65 8.14 -5.37
CA VAL A 61 4.96 8.76 -5.12
C VAL A 61 5.03 10.13 -5.79
N LEU A 62 4.69 10.22 -7.07
CA LEU A 62 4.75 11.48 -7.83
C LEU A 62 3.86 12.58 -7.23
N ARG A 63 2.64 12.23 -6.79
CA ARG A 63 1.73 13.19 -6.15
C ARG A 63 2.21 13.69 -4.79
N HIS A 64 3.02 12.91 -4.09
CA HIS A 64 3.48 13.22 -2.73
C HIS A 64 4.98 13.53 -2.66
N ALA A 65 5.67 13.69 -3.80
CA ALA A 65 7.10 13.99 -3.86
C ALA A 65 7.49 15.18 -2.94
N ALA A 66 6.73 16.27 -3.01
CA ALA A 66 6.98 17.44 -2.16
C ALA A 66 6.81 17.17 -0.64
N LEU A 67 5.92 16.25 -0.25
CA LEU A 67 5.79 15.85 1.16
C LEU A 67 6.98 14.98 1.58
N ILE A 68 7.41 14.05 0.71
CA ILE A 68 8.57 13.19 0.93
C ILE A 68 9.84 14.05 1.09
N ASP A 69 10.03 15.03 0.23
CA ASP A 69 11.19 15.93 0.28
C ASP A 69 11.20 16.73 1.59
N ARG A 70 10.06 17.29 2.01
CA ARG A 70 9.93 17.99 3.30
C ARG A 70 10.26 17.10 4.49
N VAL A 71 9.79 15.85 4.47
CA VAL A 71 10.10 14.87 5.51
C VAL A 71 11.60 14.62 5.57
N LYS A 72 12.27 14.43 4.43
CA LYS A 72 13.72 14.20 4.37
C LYS A 72 14.52 15.43 4.82
N GLU A 73 14.16 16.61 4.35
CA GLU A 73 14.82 17.87 4.72
C GLU A 73 14.72 18.15 6.23
N GLU A 74 13.53 18.03 6.81
CA GLU A 74 13.34 18.27 8.25
C GLU A 74 13.97 17.17 9.09
N SER A 75 14.03 15.92 8.59
CA SER A 75 14.79 14.85 9.23
C SER A 75 16.28 15.19 9.32
N ALA A 76 16.88 15.63 8.21
CA ALA A 76 18.28 16.04 8.19
C ALA A 76 18.54 17.21 9.15
N ARG A 77 17.61 18.17 9.21
CA ARG A 77 17.65 19.27 10.18
C ARG A 77 17.60 18.75 11.61
N ILE A 78 16.59 17.97 11.98
CA ILE A 78 16.42 17.42 13.33
C ILE A 78 17.66 16.65 13.76
N VAL A 79 18.17 15.76 12.93
CA VAL A 79 19.37 14.97 13.23
C VAL A 79 20.58 15.88 13.43
N THR A 80 20.76 16.91 12.60
CA THR A 80 21.86 17.86 12.76
C THR A 80 21.75 18.63 14.09
N GLU A 81 20.58 19.18 14.40
CA GLU A 81 20.39 19.99 15.61
C GLU A 81 20.53 19.14 16.88
N TYR A 82 19.90 17.96 16.94
CA TYR A 82 19.91 17.10 18.12
C TYR A 82 21.21 16.32 18.29
N ASP A 83 21.71 15.66 17.24
CA ASP A 83 22.87 14.76 17.38
C ASP A 83 24.21 15.51 17.25
N ARG A 84 24.28 16.60 16.46
CA ARG A 84 25.54 17.32 16.23
C ARG A 84 25.67 18.60 17.05
N LEU A 85 24.61 19.39 17.14
CA LEU A 85 24.64 20.68 17.84
C LEU A 85 24.15 20.57 19.30
N ASN A 86 23.52 19.44 19.66
CA ASN A 86 22.94 19.21 20.98
C ASN A 86 21.93 20.31 21.37
N GLU A 87 21.17 20.80 20.38
CA GLU A 87 20.15 21.82 20.54
C GLU A 87 18.75 21.20 20.44
N ASP A 88 17.87 21.57 21.37
CA ASP A 88 16.48 21.14 21.34
C ASP A 88 15.69 21.99 20.32
N VAL A 89 15.10 21.33 19.31
CA VAL A 89 14.27 21.97 18.28
C VAL A 89 12.82 21.43 18.28
N PRO A 90 12.03 21.70 19.34
CA PRO A 90 10.70 21.11 19.52
C PRO A 90 9.71 21.50 18.41
N ALA A 91 9.83 22.72 17.86
CA ALA A 91 9.00 23.16 16.74
C ALA A 91 9.29 22.37 15.45
N ALA A 92 10.54 21.96 15.22
CA ALA A 92 10.91 21.12 14.08
C ALA A 92 10.37 19.70 14.26
N LEU A 93 10.53 19.12 15.46
CA LEU A 93 9.95 17.82 15.80
C LEU A 93 8.42 17.79 15.64
N ALA A 94 7.71 18.83 16.07
CA ALA A 94 6.26 18.90 15.91
C ALA A 94 5.83 18.94 14.43
N ARG A 95 6.51 19.72 13.59
CA ARG A 95 6.24 19.74 12.13
C ARG A 95 6.53 18.40 11.48
N PHE A 96 7.70 17.82 11.78
CA PHE A 96 8.09 16.51 11.29
C PHE A 96 7.07 15.43 11.67
N GLY A 97 6.67 15.36 12.94
CA GLY A 97 5.63 14.43 13.40
C GLY A 97 4.29 14.62 12.69
N GLY A 98 3.90 15.87 12.42
CA GLY A 98 2.72 16.19 11.62
C GLY A 98 2.80 15.64 10.19
N TRP A 99 3.93 15.84 9.51
CA TRP A 99 4.16 15.33 8.15
C TRP A 99 4.25 13.80 8.10
N VAL A 100 4.89 13.16 9.08
CA VAL A 100 4.92 11.70 9.20
C VAL A 100 3.51 11.13 9.40
N SER A 101 2.68 11.76 10.25
CA SER A 101 1.30 11.33 10.47
C SER A 101 0.45 11.47 9.20
N GLN A 102 0.59 12.60 8.49
CA GLN A 102 -0.04 12.82 7.20
C GLN A 102 0.40 11.74 6.20
N TRP A 103 1.70 11.49 6.10
CA TRP A 103 2.28 10.46 5.24
C TRP A 103 1.69 9.07 5.49
N ARG A 104 1.71 8.61 6.74
CA ARG A 104 1.16 7.29 7.13
C ARG A 104 -0.31 7.15 6.76
N THR A 105 -1.09 8.22 6.90
CA THR A 105 -2.51 8.24 6.52
C THR A 105 -2.68 8.05 5.01
N GLU A 106 -1.91 8.80 4.20
CA GLU A 106 -1.96 8.72 2.75
C GLU A 106 -1.47 7.36 2.21
N VAL A 107 -0.40 6.81 2.78
CA VAL A 107 0.09 5.46 2.43
C VAL A 107 -0.96 4.40 2.76
N THR A 108 -1.57 4.47 3.95
CA THR A 108 -2.64 3.54 4.33
C THR A 108 -3.81 3.60 3.34
N ALA A 109 -4.18 4.80 2.91
CA ALA A 109 -5.22 4.97 1.88
C ALA A 109 -4.80 4.36 0.54
N CYS A 110 -3.53 4.51 0.13
CA CYS A 110 -2.98 3.89 -1.07
C CYS A 110 -2.99 2.36 -0.98
N GLN A 111 -2.52 1.79 0.14
CA GLN A 111 -2.53 0.35 0.40
C GLN A 111 -3.94 -0.23 0.31
N ARG A 112 -4.92 0.41 0.95
CA ARG A 112 -6.34 0.01 0.86
C ARG A 112 -6.87 -0.01 -0.56
N ARG A 113 -6.45 0.93 -1.42
CA ARG A 113 -6.82 0.93 -2.84
C ARG A 113 -6.18 -0.24 -3.59
N GLY A 114 -4.91 -0.55 -3.33
CA GLY A 114 -4.24 -1.71 -3.90
C GLY A 114 -4.88 -3.04 -3.50
N LEU A 115 -5.20 -3.20 -2.21
CA LEU A 115 -5.93 -4.37 -1.70
C LEU A 115 -7.30 -4.53 -2.34
N ALA A 116 -8.03 -3.42 -2.57
CA ALA A 116 -9.31 -3.45 -3.27
C ALA A 116 -9.16 -3.86 -4.74
N LEU A 117 -8.12 -3.41 -5.45
CA LEU A 117 -7.83 -3.86 -6.82
C LEU A 117 -7.56 -5.36 -6.87
N ALA A 118 -6.76 -5.88 -5.94
CA ALA A 118 -6.45 -7.29 -5.86
C ALA A 118 -7.69 -8.14 -5.55
N ALA A 119 -8.57 -7.66 -4.66
CA ALA A 119 -9.85 -8.31 -4.39
C ALA A 119 -10.78 -8.34 -5.62
N CYS A 120 -10.81 -7.26 -6.41
CA CYS A 120 -11.52 -7.26 -7.68
C CYS A 120 -10.94 -8.30 -8.66
N ALA A 121 -9.61 -8.46 -8.73
CA ALA A 121 -8.99 -9.45 -9.60
C ALA A 121 -9.37 -10.89 -9.23
N ASP A 122 -9.39 -11.24 -7.94
CA ASP A 122 -9.85 -12.56 -7.49
C ASP A 122 -11.33 -12.79 -7.81
N GLN A 123 -12.18 -11.78 -7.59
CA GLN A 123 -13.61 -11.87 -7.92
C GLN A 123 -13.82 -12.11 -9.42
N GLU A 124 -13.00 -11.49 -10.26
CA GLU A 124 -13.05 -11.62 -11.71
C GLU A 124 -12.56 -12.99 -12.19
N LEU A 125 -11.54 -13.55 -11.54
CA LEU A 125 -11.14 -14.94 -11.74
C LEU A 125 -12.26 -15.90 -11.37
N ALA A 126 -12.86 -15.75 -10.19
CA ALA A 126 -13.97 -16.59 -9.73
C ALA A 126 -15.15 -16.56 -10.71
N HIS A 127 -15.52 -15.37 -11.21
CA HIS A 127 -16.54 -15.24 -12.24
C HIS A 127 -16.16 -15.94 -13.54
N TYR A 128 -14.90 -15.85 -13.96
CA TYR A 128 -14.43 -16.55 -15.15
C TYR A 128 -14.46 -18.07 -14.97
N GLN A 129 -13.94 -18.60 -13.86
CA GLN A 129 -13.97 -20.02 -13.53
C GLN A 129 -15.39 -20.59 -13.57
N ALA A 130 -16.36 -19.91 -12.94
CA ALA A 130 -17.76 -20.32 -12.98
C ALA A 130 -18.33 -20.29 -14.41
N SER A 131 -17.99 -19.29 -15.22
CA SER A 131 -18.45 -19.20 -16.61
C SER A 131 -17.82 -20.27 -17.51
N TYR A 132 -16.54 -20.58 -17.29
CA TYR A 132 -15.79 -21.60 -18.01
C TYR A 132 -16.33 -22.99 -17.68
N ALA A 133 -16.56 -23.32 -16.40
CA ALA A 133 -17.11 -24.59 -15.97
C ALA A 133 -18.48 -24.87 -16.61
N ARG A 134 -19.38 -23.87 -16.60
CA ARG A 134 -20.69 -23.96 -17.25
C ARG A 134 -20.57 -24.23 -18.75
N ALA A 135 -19.66 -23.52 -19.44
CA ALA A 135 -19.45 -23.70 -20.88
C ALA A 135 -18.79 -25.05 -21.22
N ALA A 136 -17.91 -25.53 -20.36
CA ALA A 136 -17.23 -26.83 -20.49
C ALA A 136 -18.06 -28.01 -19.96
N ARG A 137 -19.28 -27.77 -19.43
CA ARG A 137 -20.14 -28.77 -18.78
C ARG A 137 -19.44 -29.52 -17.63
N GLN A 138 -18.61 -28.81 -16.88
CA GLN A 138 -17.96 -29.33 -15.68
C GLN A 138 -18.81 -29.01 -14.45
N GLU A 139 -18.91 -29.97 -13.51
CA GLU A 139 -19.65 -29.78 -12.25
C GLU A 139 -18.95 -28.79 -11.31
N GLU A 140 -17.61 -28.83 -11.26
CA GLU A 140 -16.80 -27.96 -10.42
C GLU A 140 -15.97 -26.97 -11.24
N PRO A 141 -15.83 -25.70 -10.80
CA PRO A 141 -14.94 -24.76 -11.44
C PRO A 141 -13.47 -25.20 -11.37
N PRO A 142 -12.71 -25.06 -12.46
CA PRO A 142 -11.29 -25.41 -12.44
C PRO A 142 -10.52 -24.55 -11.46
N ASP A 143 -9.72 -25.17 -10.61
CA ASP A 143 -8.84 -24.46 -9.68
C ASP A 143 -7.79 -23.65 -10.46
N ALA A 144 -7.48 -22.46 -9.96
CA ALA A 144 -6.49 -21.57 -10.55
C ALA A 144 -5.88 -20.68 -9.45
N PRO A 145 -4.57 -20.38 -9.55
CA PRO A 145 -3.89 -19.58 -8.55
C PRO A 145 -4.49 -18.18 -8.43
N SER A 146 -4.58 -17.68 -7.20
CA SER A 146 -5.09 -16.33 -6.93
C SER A 146 -4.18 -15.26 -7.56
N PRO A 147 -4.72 -14.35 -8.38
CA PRO A 147 -3.98 -13.20 -8.91
C PRO A 147 -3.48 -12.28 -7.81
N ARG A 148 -4.25 -12.12 -6.73
CA ARG A 148 -3.82 -11.37 -5.54
C ARG A 148 -2.54 -11.93 -4.96
N ALA A 149 -2.48 -13.25 -4.75
CA ALA A 149 -1.32 -13.90 -4.14
C ALA A 149 -0.07 -13.76 -5.00
N ALA A 150 -0.23 -13.68 -6.33
CA ALA A 150 0.87 -13.50 -7.27
C ALA A 150 1.38 -12.05 -7.37
N ALA A 151 0.53 -11.05 -7.10
CA ALA A 151 0.85 -9.65 -7.38
C ALA A 151 1.09 -8.77 -6.13
N LEU A 152 0.56 -9.14 -4.95
CA LEU A 152 0.82 -8.35 -3.74
C LEU A 152 2.14 -8.74 -3.09
N ASP A 153 3.05 -7.77 -3.00
CA ASP A 153 4.24 -7.83 -2.17
C ASP A 153 4.00 -7.26 -0.75
N GLU A 154 5.03 -7.32 0.10
CA GLU A 154 4.99 -6.86 1.49
C GLU A 154 4.63 -5.36 1.63
N SER A 155 4.92 -4.53 0.63
CA SER A 155 4.64 -3.08 0.72
C SER A 155 3.13 -2.76 0.74
N TRP A 156 2.28 -3.69 0.29
CA TRP A 156 0.83 -3.55 0.29
C TRP A 156 0.17 -4.00 1.59
N THR A 157 0.86 -4.84 2.38
CA THR A 157 0.32 -5.45 3.61
C THR A 157 1.09 -5.07 4.87
N GLY A 158 2.31 -4.57 4.73
CA GLY A 158 3.20 -4.17 5.81
C GLY A 158 2.97 -2.75 6.30
N ALA A 159 3.81 -2.34 7.26
CA ALA A 159 3.78 -1.01 7.83
C ALA A 159 3.97 0.08 6.75
N PRO A 160 3.34 1.26 6.89
CA PRO A 160 3.44 2.36 5.92
C PRO A 160 4.80 3.09 5.94
N GLU A 161 5.89 2.34 6.09
CA GLU A 161 7.24 2.82 6.40
C GLU A 161 8.25 2.55 5.29
N TRP A 162 7.88 1.78 4.26
CA TRP A 162 8.78 1.41 3.16
C TRP A 162 9.39 2.60 2.39
N MET A 163 8.85 3.81 2.55
CA MET A 163 9.40 5.05 1.99
C MET A 163 10.11 5.95 3.00
N LEU A 164 10.02 5.61 4.30
CA LEU A 164 10.69 6.29 5.42
C LEU A 164 11.99 5.57 5.83
N ASP A 165 12.45 4.57 5.08
CA ASP A 165 13.63 3.75 5.40
C ASP A 165 14.98 4.50 5.21
N ASP A 166 14.91 5.79 4.86
CA ASP A 166 16.06 6.67 4.88
C ASP A 166 16.67 6.74 6.30
N VAL A 167 18.00 6.66 6.39
CA VAL A 167 18.73 6.63 7.67
C VAL A 167 18.40 7.84 8.53
N LEU A 168 18.32 9.03 7.93
CA LEU A 168 18.05 10.27 8.65
C LEU A 168 16.59 10.32 9.11
N VAL A 169 15.65 9.84 8.29
CA VAL A 169 14.24 9.76 8.65
C VAL A 169 14.03 8.81 9.82
N ARG A 170 14.64 7.62 9.79
CA ARG A 170 14.59 6.67 10.91
C ARG A 170 15.18 7.26 12.19
N ARG A 171 16.30 7.98 12.09
CA ARG A 171 16.90 8.63 13.25
C ARG A 171 16.02 9.75 13.81
N ALA A 172 15.44 10.59 12.95
CA ALA A 172 14.51 11.64 13.36
C ALA A 172 13.25 11.06 14.02
N LEU A 173 12.74 9.92 13.54
CA LEU A 173 11.64 9.18 14.18
C LEU A 173 12.02 8.71 15.59
N GLN A 174 13.22 8.14 15.77
CA GLN A 174 13.70 7.75 17.10
C GLN A 174 13.80 8.94 18.05
N ILE A 175 14.33 10.09 17.59
CA ILE A 175 14.40 11.31 18.40
C ILE A 175 12.98 11.77 18.78
N LEU A 176 12.05 11.76 17.82
CA LEU A 176 10.65 12.10 18.07
C LEU A 176 10.02 11.18 19.13
N GLU A 177 10.22 9.87 19.03
CA GLU A 177 9.72 8.88 19.98
C GLU A 177 10.35 9.03 21.38
N GLN A 178 11.66 9.29 21.46
CA GLN A 178 12.34 9.52 22.73
C GLN A 178 11.84 10.77 23.45
N ARG A 179 11.48 11.82 22.70
CA ARG A 179 11.02 13.09 23.25
C ARG A 179 9.51 13.16 23.50
N LEU A 180 8.72 12.33 22.80
CA LEU A 180 7.27 12.19 23.01
C LEU A 180 6.89 10.99 23.89
N GLY A 181 7.82 10.07 24.17
CA GLY A 181 7.63 8.97 25.09
C GLY A 181 7.23 9.49 26.48
N PRO A 182 6.40 8.73 27.23
CA PRO A 182 5.92 9.20 28.52
C PRO A 182 7.11 9.50 29.43
N ALA A 183 7.16 10.72 29.95
CA ALA A 183 8.01 11.13 31.06
C ALA A 183 7.60 10.41 32.38
N ALA A 184 7.38 9.10 32.34
CA ALA A 184 6.89 8.29 33.44
C ALA A 184 8.04 7.54 34.15
N GLY A 185 9.13 8.24 34.47
CA GLY A 185 10.29 7.59 35.09
C GLY A 185 11.24 8.46 35.90
N GLN A 186 10.97 9.75 36.13
CA GLN A 186 11.90 10.65 36.84
C GLN A 186 11.25 11.58 37.87
N ALA A 187 10.11 11.20 38.45
CA ALA A 187 9.44 11.99 39.49
C ALA A 187 9.23 11.27 40.83
N ASP A 188 9.88 10.14 41.11
CA ASP A 188 9.73 9.49 42.43
C ASP A 188 11.00 8.77 42.92
N ARG A 189 12.13 9.48 42.95
CA ARG A 189 13.33 9.02 43.68
C ARG A 189 14.00 10.16 44.44
N GLY A 190 13.23 10.74 45.36
CA GLY A 190 13.61 11.62 46.46
C GLY A 190 12.31 11.91 47.17
N GLU A 191 12.04 11.51 48.41
CA GLU A 191 12.87 11.43 49.60
C GLU A 191 12.34 10.29 50.48
N ARG A 192 13.20 9.36 50.88
CA ARG A 192 13.01 8.63 52.16
C ARG A 192 14.35 8.60 52.87
N GLY A 193 14.71 9.77 53.37
CA GLY A 193 15.74 9.97 54.38
C GLY A 193 15.10 10.62 55.60
N THR A 194 15.15 9.91 56.73
CA THR A 194 15.13 10.43 58.11
C THR A 194 13.93 11.24 58.57
N ARG A 195 13.06 10.61 59.38
CA ARG A 195 13.05 10.78 60.85
C ARG A 195 12.11 9.78 61.51
#